data_AF-A0A6A8SLS3-F1
#
_entry.id   AF-A0A6A8SLS3-F1
#
_cell.length_a   1.000
_cell.length_b   1.000
_cell.length_c   1.000
_cell.angle_alpha   90.00
_cell.angle_beta   90.00
_cell.angle_gamma   90.00
#
_symmetry.space_group_name_H-M   'P 1'
#
loop_
_entity.id
_entity.type
_entity.pdbx_description
1 polymer ?
#
loop_
_entity_poly.entity_id
_entity_poly.type
_entity_poly.pdbx_seq_one_letter_code
_entity_poly.pdbx_strand_id
1 'polypeptide(L)'
;MEQVFDRIVEFLESELGVDSSGHSIDHALRVSRIAKHISKREGGNERVILISALVHDVIDAKLFEDVVAQKAKLFLFLQMIGCTQSELEQIFYIIENISYKGGNGEAVKTLEAQIVQDADRLDAIGAIGIGRTFMYGGAKGSKMFDEDIEPVDFLDEAAYRAHQGTVINHFYEKLFKLKDLMNTETAKEIANHRHQVMESFVKEFLSEWFFV
;
A
#
# COMPACT_ATOMS: atom_id res chain seq x y z
N MET A 1 11.27 -8.29 -20.55
CA MET A 1 10.60 -7.93 -19.27
C MET A 1 10.51 -9.13 -18.34
N GLU A 2 10.16 -10.32 -18.83
CA GLU A 2 10.05 -11.55 -18.02
C GLU A 2 11.32 -11.85 -17.19
N GLN A 3 12.50 -11.90 -17.81
CA GLN A 3 13.77 -12.07 -17.08
C GLN A 3 14.11 -10.97 -16.05
N VAL A 4 13.57 -9.75 -16.23
CA VAL A 4 13.79 -8.66 -15.26
C VAL A 4 12.85 -8.82 -14.08
N PHE A 5 11.60 -9.22 -14.35
CA PHE A 5 10.60 -9.48 -13.33
C PHE A 5 11.03 -10.62 -12.40
N ASP A 6 11.51 -11.73 -12.95
CA ASP A 6 11.96 -12.89 -12.16
C ASP A 6 13.11 -12.51 -11.22
N ARG A 7 14.09 -11.73 -11.70
CA ARG A 7 15.19 -11.24 -10.84
C ARG A 7 14.72 -10.30 -9.73
N ILE A 8 13.68 -9.50 -9.97
CA ILE A 8 13.08 -8.64 -8.93
C ILE A 8 12.36 -9.49 -7.90
N VAL A 9 11.61 -10.51 -8.35
CA VAL A 9 10.93 -11.46 -7.45
C VAL A 9 11.95 -12.18 -6.57
N GLU A 10 13.03 -12.74 -7.14
CA GLU A 10 14.10 -13.38 -6.36
C GLU A 10 14.73 -12.43 -5.33
N PHE A 11 14.95 -11.16 -5.71
CA PHE A 11 15.44 -10.13 -4.80
C PHE A 11 14.42 -9.85 -3.68
N LEU A 12 13.14 -9.72 -3.99
CA LEU A 12 12.10 -9.50 -2.98
C LEU A 12 11.96 -10.69 -2.02
N GLU A 13 12.09 -11.93 -2.52
CA GLU A 13 12.09 -13.13 -1.69
C GLU A 13 13.27 -13.12 -0.70
N SER A 14 14.44 -12.62 -1.10
CA SER A 14 15.59 -12.49 -0.20
C SER A 14 15.46 -11.37 0.81
N GLU A 15 14.75 -10.28 0.48
CA GLU A 15 14.58 -9.13 1.38
C GLU A 15 13.39 -9.26 2.35
N LEU A 16 12.27 -9.81 1.88
CA LEU A 16 10.99 -9.87 2.61
C LEU A 16 10.71 -11.24 3.25
N GLY A 17 11.73 -12.10 3.28
CA GLY A 17 11.63 -13.48 3.76
C GLY A 17 11.06 -13.57 5.18
N VAL A 18 9.89 -14.22 5.28
CA VAL A 18 9.09 -14.54 6.48
C VAL A 18 8.30 -13.37 7.10
N ASP A 19 7.83 -12.39 6.31
CA ASP A 19 6.76 -11.50 6.80
C ASP A 19 5.37 -12.18 6.74
N SER A 20 4.75 -12.37 7.91
CA SER A 20 3.35 -12.80 8.04
C SER A 20 2.38 -11.65 8.35
N SER A 21 2.85 -10.40 8.39
CA SER A 21 2.03 -9.23 8.78
C SER A 21 1.19 -8.65 7.63
N GLY A 22 1.37 -9.15 6.40
CA GLY A 22 0.59 -8.76 5.23
C GLY A 22 1.31 -7.80 4.29
N HIS A 23 2.62 -7.63 4.45
CA HIS A 23 3.56 -6.98 3.53
C HIS A 23 4.47 -8.00 2.83
N SER A 24 3.98 -9.24 2.70
CA SER A 24 4.68 -10.30 1.97
C SER A 24 4.84 -9.97 0.49
N ILE A 25 5.66 -10.75 -0.21
CA ILE A 25 5.80 -10.69 -1.67
C ILE A 25 4.45 -10.70 -2.40
N ASP A 26 3.42 -11.34 -1.86
CA ASP A 26 2.08 -11.35 -2.45
C ASP A 26 1.48 -9.95 -2.55
N HIS A 27 1.75 -9.07 -1.59
CA HIS A 27 1.33 -7.67 -1.65
C HIS A 27 2.01 -6.95 -2.82
N ALA A 28 3.33 -6.99 -2.91
CA ALA A 28 4.07 -6.40 -4.02
C ALA A 28 3.60 -6.94 -5.40
N LEU A 29 3.34 -8.24 -5.49
CA LEU A 29 2.81 -8.87 -6.70
C LEU A 29 1.40 -8.41 -7.05
N ARG A 30 0.50 -8.24 -6.07
CA ARG A 30 -0.85 -7.70 -6.33
C ARG A 30 -0.79 -6.23 -6.73
N VAL A 31 0.01 -5.42 -6.03
CA VAL A 31 0.20 -3.99 -6.35
C VAL A 31 0.74 -3.84 -7.77
N SER A 32 1.75 -4.60 -8.17
CA SER A 32 2.26 -4.56 -9.56
C SER A 32 1.23 -4.97 -10.61
N ARG A 33 0.37 -5.97 -10.33
CA ARG A 33 -0.73 -6.36 -11.22
C ARG A 33 -1.79 -5.27 -11.34
N ILE A 34 -2.14 -4.61 -10.23
CA ILE A 34 -3.08 -3.48 -10.22
C ILE A 34 -2.48 -2.29 -10.98
N ALA A 35 -1.22 -1.94 -10.71
CA ALA A 35 -0.50 -0.87 -11.41
C ALA A 35 -0.43 -1.13 -12.92
N LYS A 36 -0.18 -2.37 -13.34
CA LYS A 36 -0.24 -2.78 -14.75
C LYS A 36 -1.61 -2.54 -15.37
N HIS A 37 -2.67 -2.87 -14.64
CA HIS A 37 -4.04 -2.67 -15.12
C HIS A 37 -4.36 -1.19 -15.32
N ILE A 38 -4.00 -0.34 -14.34
CA ILE A 38 -4.19 1.11 -14.42
C ILE A 38 -3.35 1.69 -15.56
N SER A 39 -2.07 1.37 -15.65
CA SER A 39 -1.16 1.87 -16.70
C SER A 39 -1.64 1.53 -18.12
N LYS A 40 -2.28 0.38 -18.33
CA LYS A 40 -2.87 0.06 -19.64
C LYS A 40 -4.02 0.98 -20.07
N ARG A 41 -4.69 1.63 -19.12
CA ARG A 41 -5.83 2.54 -19.38
C ARG A 41 -5.39 4.00 -19.34
N GLU A 42 -4.49 4.34 -18.44
CA GLU A 42 -4.05 5.72 -18.16
C GLU A 42 -2.73 6.09 -18.86
N GLY A 43 -1.94 5.10 -19.29
CA GLY A 43 -0.62 5.27 -19.92
C GLY A 43 0.54 5.28 -18.91
N GLY A 44 1.52 6.15 -19.16
CA GLY A 44 2.76 6.25 -18.41
C GLY A 44 3.84 5.25 -18.82
N ASN A 45 5.03 5.38 -18.25
CA ASN A 45 6.12 4.44 -18.47
C ASN A 45 5.87 3.12 -17.70
N GLU A 46 5.29 2.12 -18.39
CA GLU A 46 4.96 0.81 -17.80
C GLU A 46 6.15 0.19 -17.07
N ARG A 47 7.38 0.29 -17.62
CA ARG A 47 8.56 -0.30 -16.99
C ARG A 47 8.87 0.33 -15.63
N VAL A 48 8.86 1.65 -15.54
CA VAL A 48 9.07 2.38 -14.27
C VAL A 48 7.96 2.06 -13.28
N ILE A 49 6.70 2.09 -13.73
CA ILE A 49 5.53 1.79 -12.90
C ILE A 49 5.62 0.38 -12.29
N LEU A 50 5.89 -0.63 -13.10
CA LEU A 50 5.92 -2.02 -12.62
C LEU A 50 7.09 -2.28 -11.68
N ILE A 51 8.27 -1.74 -11.98
CA ILE A 51 9.44 -1.88 -11.10
C ILE A 51 9.18 -1.17 -9.77
N SER A 52 8.72 0.09 -9.80
CA SER A 52 8.38 0.85 -8.59
C SER A 52 7.31 0.14 -7.76
N ALA A 53 6.26 -0.38 -8.38
CA ALA A 53 5.20 -1.13 -7.68
C ALA A 53 5.72 -2.39 -6.98
N LEU A 54 6.70 -3.10 -7.57
CA LEU A 54 7.29 -4.28 -6.95
C LEU A 54 8.18 -3.94 -5.76
N VAL A 55 8.94 -2.85 -5.84
CA VAL A 55 9.98 -2.53 -4.83
C VAL A 55 9.57 -1.45 -3.82
N HIS A 56 8.34 -0.96 -3.86
CA HIS A 56 7.93 0.20 -3.07
C HIS A 56 8.09 0.03 -1.56
N ASP A 57 7.87 -1.17 -1.04
CA ASP A 57 7.99 -1.48 0.39
C ASP A 57 9.42 -1.83 0.83
N VAL A 58 10.37 -2.01 -0.09
CA VAL A 58 11.76 -2.43 0.22
C VAL A 58 12.53 -1.39 1.05
N ILE A 59 12.05 -0.15 1.08
CA ILE A 59 12.63 0.93 1.87
C ILE A 59 11.70 1.44 2.98
N ASP A 60 10.60 0.73 3.29
CA ASP A 60 9.72 1.12 4.40
C ASP A 60 10.44 0.89 5.73
N ALA A 61 10.56 1.95 6.52
CA ALA A 61 11.12 1.93 7.87
C ALA A 61 10.36 1.01 8.85
N LYS A 62 9.14 0.57 8.49
CA LYS A 62 8.40 -0.46 9.24
C LYS A 62 8.99 -1.86 9.08
N LEU A 63 9.69 -2.11 7.98
CA LEU A 63 10.22 -3.42 7.61
C LEU A 63 11.73 -3.51 7.85
N PHE A 64 12.45 -2.39 7.78
CA PHE A 64 13.91 -2.36 7.89
C PHE A 64 14.40 -1.28 8.85
N GLU A 65 15.34 -1.64 9.73
CA GLU A 65 15.98 -0.70 10.67
C GLU A 65 16.96 0.24 9.96
N ASP A 66 17.77 -0.27 9.03
CA ASP A 66 18.74 0.51 8.25
C ASP A 66 18.24 0.80 6.84
N VAL A 67 17.38 1.82 6.72
CA VAL A 67 16.82 2.28 5.45
C VAL A 67 17.91 2.78 4.49
N VAL A 68 19.03 3.32 5.00
CA VAL A 68 20.12 3.84 4.17
C VAL A 68 20.82 2.69 3.44
N ALA A 69 21.15 1.62 4.18
CA ALA A 69 21.74 0.42 3.60
C ALA A 69 20.79 -0.23 2.58
N GLN A 70 19.48 -0.31 2.89
CA GLN A 70 18.50 -0.89 1.97
C GLN A 70 18.32 -0.07 0.69
N LYS A 71 18.33 1.26 0.78
CA LYS A 71 18.35 2.12 -0.41
C LYS A 71 19.57 1.86 -1.29
N ALA A 72 20.76 1.76 -0.70
CA ALA A 72 21.99 1.49 -1.45
C ALA A 72 21.95 0.11 -2.13
N LYS A 73 21.46 -0.91 -1.42
CA LYS A 73 21.29 -2.28 -1.95
C LYS A 73 20.31 -2.31 -3.12
N LEU A 74 19.14 -1.69 -2.97
CA LEU A 74 18.14 -1.57 -4.02
C LEU A 74 18.70 -0.82 -5.24
N PHE A 75 19.44 0.28 -5.03
CA PHE A 75 20.05 1.05 -6.11
C PHE A 75 21.00 0.20 -6.95
N LEU A 76 21.93 -0.52 -6.29
CA LEU A 76 22.88 -1.41 -6.96
C LEU A 76 22.17 -2.53 -7.73
N PHE A 77 21.15 -3.14 -7.12
CA PHE A 77 20.35 -4.17 -7.77
C PHE A 77 19.63 -3.65 -9.02
N LEU A 78 18.97 -2.49 -8.92
CA LEU A 78 18.26 -1.87 -10.05
C LEU A 78 19.22 -1.51 -11.20
N GLN A 79 20.45 -1.07 -10.89
CA GLN A 79 21.51 -0.90 -11.88
C GLN A 79 21.90 -2.23 -12.55
N MET A 80 22.08 -3.30 -11.76
CA MET A 80 22.45 -4.62 -12.27
C MET A 80 21.40 -5.28 -13.18
N ILE A 81 20.13 -4.89 -13.06
CA ILE A 81 19.04 -5.33 -13.96
C ILE A 81 18.85 -4.37 -15.16
N GLY A 82 19.75 -3.41 -15.32
CA GLY A 82 19.82 -2.52 -16.48
C GLY A 82 18.88 -1.31 -16.42
N CYS A 83 18.52 -0.81 -15.22
CA CYS A 83 17.84 0.47 -15.12
C CYS A 83 18.82 1.62 -15.46
N THR A 84 18.39 2.51 -16.33
CA THR A 84 19.09 3.75 -16.65
C THR A 84 19.08 4.72 -15.45
N GLN A 85 19.97 5.70 -15.45
CA GLN A 85 20.01 6.73 -14.42
C GLN A 85 18.67 7.48 -14.29
N SER A 86 18.02 7.78 -15.42
CA SER A 86 16.71 8.44 -15.43
C SER A 86 15.61 7.56 -14.83
N GLU A 87 15.60 6.25 -15.10
CA GLU A 87 14.65 5.32 -14.49
C GLU A 87 14.88 5.20 -12.98
N LEU A 88 16.14 5.16 -12.53
CA LEU A 88 16.48 5.11 -11.11
C LEU A 88 15.95 6.34 -10.38
N GLU A 89 16.18 7.54 -10.91
CA GLU A 89 15.68 8.78 -10.33
C GLU A 89 14.15 8.80 -10.20
N GLN A 90 13.44 8.31 -11.23
CA GLN A 90 11.98 8.20 -11.19
C GLN A 90 11.51 7.15 -10.18
N ILE A 91 12.15 5.97 -10.15
CA ILE A 91 11.78 4.88 -9.25
C ILE A 91 11.95 5.33 -7.79
N PHE A 92 13.10 5.92 -7.45
CA PHE A 92 13.37 6.41 -6.10
C PHE A 92 12.43 7.55 -5.70
N TYR A 93 12.13 8.49 -6.62
CA TYR A 93 11.11 9.50 -6.37
C TYR A 93 9.76 8.88 -6.00
N ILE A 94 9.31 7.86 -6.73
CA ILE A 94 8.02 7.20 -6.48
C ILE A 94 8.03 6.56 -5.09
N ILE A 95 8.96 5.64 -4.82
CA ILE A 95 8.93 4.83 -3.59
C ILE A 95 9.11 5.67 -2.30
N GLU A 96 9.70 6.87 -2.40
CA GLU A 96 9.84 7.80 -1.27
C GLU A 96 8.61 8.69 -1.01
N ASN A 97 7.69 8.81 -1.97
CA ASN A 97 6.60 9.78 -1.92
C ASN A 97 5.19 9.18 -1.92
N ILE A 98 5.02 7.88 -2.12
CA ILE A 98 3.68 7.28 -2.24
C ILE A 98 3.00 6.88 -0.92
N SER A 99 3.75 6.72 0.18
CA SER A 99 3.20 6.21 1.44
C SER A 99 2.08 7.08 2.04
N TYR A 100 1.13 6.45 2.74
CA TYR A 100 0.05 7.16 3.43
C TYR A 100 0.54 7.87 4.71
N LYS A 101 0.48 9.21 4.71
CA LYS A 101 0.93 10.09 5.81
C LYS A 101 -0.26 10.73 6.55
N GLY A 102 -1.25 9.94 6.95
CA GLY A 102 -2.44 10.43 7.67
C GLY A 102 -3.45 11.21 6.82
N GLY A 103 -3.32 11.20 5.48
CA GLY A 103 -4.22 11.91 4.57
C GLY A 103 -3.82 13.35 4.25
N ASN A 104 -2.78 13.89 4.91
CA ASN A 104 -2.32 15.27 4.76
C ASN A 104 -1.03 15.41 3.92
N GLY A 105 -0.65 14.35 3.19
CA GLY A 105 0.54 14.36 2.34
C GLY A 105 0.36 15.22 1.09
N GLU A 106 1.46 15.76 0.57
CA GLU A 106 1.45 16.43 -0.73
C GLU A 106 1.08 15.44 -1.85
N ALA A 107 0.32 15.93 -2.83
CA ALA A 107 -0.01 15.15 -4.02
C ALA A 107 1.25 14.81 -4.82
N VAL A 108 1.35 13.56 -5.26
CA VAL A 108 2.46 13.11 -6.10
C VAL A 108 2.37 13.74 -7.50
N LYS A 109 3.53 14.10 -8.07
CA LYS A 109 3.59 15.01 -9.23
C LYS A 109 3.55 14.31 -10.58
N THR A 110 3.95 13.04 -10.65
CA THR A 110 4.06 12.30 -11.93
C THR A 110 2.94 11.28 -12.06
N LEU A 111 2.53 11.00 -13.31
CA LEU A 111 1.53 9.98 -13.59
C LEU A 111 1.97 8.61 -13.08
N GLU A 112 3.26 8.27 -13.23
CA GLU A 112 3.83 7.02 -12.72
C GLU A 112 3.67 6.92 -11.20
N ALA A 113 3.94 8.00 -10.45
CA ALA A 113 3.77 8.01 -9.01
C ALA A 113 2.29 7.90 -8.60
N GLN A 114 1.39 8.56 -9.33
CA GLN A 114 -0.05 8.47 -9.13
C GLN A 114 -0.55 7.04 -9.31
N ILE A 115 -0.13 6.37 -10.38
CA ILE A 115 -0.52 4.99 -10.69
C ILE A 115 -0.02 4.02 -9.61
N VAL A 116 1.24 4.15 -9.18
CA VAL A 116 1.80 3.25 -8.16
C VAL A 116 1.15 3.50 -6.80
N GLN A 117 0.91 4.76 -6.42
CA GLN A 117 0.20 5.10 -5.19
C GLN A 117 -1.24 4.58 -5.20
N ASP A 118 -1.96 4.73 -6.31
CA ASP A 118 -3.31 4.20 -6.48
C ASP A 118 -3.32 2.68 -6.33
N ALA A 119 -2.35 2.00 -6.96
CA ALA A 119 -2.26 0.54 -6.90
C ALA A 119 -2.02 0.02 -5.47
N ASP A 120 -1.13 0.66 -4.71
CA ASP A 120 -0.89 0.32 -3.29
C ASP A 120 -2.15 0.56 -2.44
N ARG A 121 -2.75 1.74 -2.56
CA ARG A 121 -3.99 2.09 -1.84
C ARG A 121 -5.15 1.17 -2.17
N LEU A 122 -5.28 0.76 -3.43
CA LEU A 122 -6.30 -0.20 -3.85
C LEU A 122 -6.11 -1.56 -3.17
N ASP A 123 -4.88 -2.06 -3.00
CA ASP A 123 -4.61 -3.33 -2.29
C ASP A 123 -4.84 -3.24 -0.77
N ALA A 124 -4.98 -2.03 -0.22
CA ALA A 124 -5.37 -1.81 1.17
C ALA A 124 -6.89 -1.82 1.40
N ILE A 125 -7.71 -1.84 0.35
CA ILE A 125 -9.19 -1.79 0.44
C ILE A 125 -9.88 -2.98 -0.24
N GLY A 126 -11.18 -3.13 0.01
CA GLY A 126 -11.98 -4.25 -0.48
C GLY A 126 -11.76 -5.53 0.33
N ALA A 127 -12.09 -6.69 -0.26
CA ALA A 127 -11.99 -7.98 0.42
C ALA A 127 -10.58 -8.30 0.93
N ILE A 128 -9.56 -8.03 0.12
CA ILE A 128 -8.15 -8.17 0.53
C ILE A 128 -7.80 -7.19 1.64
N GLY A 129 -8.26 -5.94 1.54
CA GLY A 129 -8.11 -4.93 2.58
C GLY A 129 -8.63 -5.41 3.93
N ILE A 130 -9.87 -5.92 3.97
CA ILE A 130 -10.47 -6.51 5.18
C ILE A 130 -9.55 -7.58 5.77
N GLY A 131 -9.14 -8.57 4.98
CA GLY A 131 -8.29 -9.66 5.46
C GLY A 131 -6.95 -9.16 6.03
N ARG A 132 -6.30 -8.22 5.33
CA ARG A 132 -5.03 -7.61 5.78
C ARG A 132 -5.20 -6.83 7.08
N THR A 133 -6.27 -6.04 7.22
CA THR A 133 -6.50 -5.22 8.41
C THR A 133 -6.69 -6.08 9.67
N PHE A 134 -7.47 -7.16 9.59
CA PHE A 134 -7.63 -8.09 10.72
C PHE A 134 -6.35 -8.87 11.02
N MET A 135 -5.63 -9.32 10.00
CA MET A 135 -4.37 -10.04 10.18
C MET A 135 -3.30 -9.16 10.84
N TYR A 136 -3.14 -7.93 10.38
CA TYR A 136 -2.22 -6.96 10.96
C TYR A 136 -2.62 -6.59 12.39
N GLY A 137 -3.90 -6.31 12.62
CA GLY A 137 -4.45 -6.03 13.95
C GLY A 137 -4.19 -7.17 14.94
N GLY A 138 -4.43 -8.41 14.52
CA GLY A 138 -4.13 -9.60 15.32
C GLY A 138 -2.64 -9.72 15.64
N ALA A 139 -1.75 -9.51 14.66
CA ALA A 139 -0.30 -9.54 14.86
C ALA A 139 0.21 -8.43 15.82
N LYS A 140 -0.50 -7.29 15.89
CA LYS A 140 -0.22 -6.19 16.82
C LYS A 140 -0.94 -6.30 18.16
N GLY A 141 -1.79 -7.32 18.35
CA GLY A 141 -2.58 -7.49 19.58
C GLY A 141 -3.71 -6.45 19.74
N SER A 142 -4.14 -5.81 18.65
CA SER A 142 -5.25 -4.86 18.65
C SER A 142 -6.59 -5.59 18.86
N LYS A 143 -7.52 -4.96 19.60
CA LYS A 143 -8.91 -5.42 19.67
C LYS A 143 -9.56 -5.29 18.30
N MET A 144 -10.43 -6.26 17.95
CA MET A 144 -11.23 -6.15 16.71
C MET A 144 -12.13 -4.92 16.77
N PHE A 145 -12.85 -4.74 17.87
CA PHE A 145 -13.74 -3.61 18.12
C PHE A 145 -13.87 -3.38 19.64
N ASP A 146 -14.22 -2.16 20.02
CA ASP A 146 -14.47 -1.71 21.39
C ASP A 146 -15.44 -0.52 21.34
N GLU A 147 -16.57 -0.64 22.02
CA GLU A 147 -17.67 0.34 21.98
C GLU A 147 -17.30 1.64 22.69
N ASP A 148 -16.38 1.58 23.66
CA ASP A 148 -15.94 2.73 24.43
C ASP A 148 -14.82 3.52 23.71
N ILE A 149 -14.38 3.04 22.54
CA ILE A 149 -13.31 3.66 21.75
C ILE A 149 -13.88 4.14 20.41
N GLU A 150 -14.08 5.45 20.29
CA GLU A 150 -14.52 6.08 19.04
C GLU A 150 -13.37 6.21 18.01
N PRO A 151 -13.66 6.18 16.69
CA PRO A 151 -12.66 6.46 15.66
C PRO A 151 -12.23 7.93 15.69
N VAL A 152 -10.97 8.19 15.33
CA VAL A 152 -10.36 9.53 15.43
C VAL A 152 -9.91 10.07 14.08
N ASP A 153 -10.03 11.39 13.87
CA ASP A 153 -9.38 12.08 12.76
C ASP A 153 -7.99 12.59 13.17
N PHE A 154 -6.99 12.33 12.34
CA PHE A 154 -5.60 12.69 12.64
C PHE A 154 -5.20 14.02 12.00
N LEU A 155 -4.52 14.86 12.80
CA LEU A 155 -3.97 16.15 12.35
C LEU A 155 -2.67 15.98 11.54
N ASP A 156 -1.86 14.98 11.89
CA ASP A 156 -0.57 14.71 11.25
C ASP A 156 -0.19 13.23 11.30
N GLU A 157 0.89 12.90 10.61
CA GLU A 157 1.42 11.54 10.53
C GLU A 157 1.93 11.00 11.88
N ALA A 158 2.46 11.86 12.75
CA ALA A 158 2.99 11.43 14.05
C ALA A 158 1.85 10.98 14.96
N ALA A 159 0.74 11.74 15.00
CA ALA A 159 -0.47 11.38 15.71
C ALA A 159 -1.07 10.07 15.18
N TYR A 160 -1.16 9.92 13.85
CA TYR A 160 -1.63 8.68 13.21
C TYR A 160 -0.78 7.46 13.60
N ARG A 161 0.55 7.58 13.62
CA ARG A 161 1.46 6.48 13.95
C ARG A 161 1.45 6.09 15.43
N ALA A 162 1.20 7.06 16.33
CA ALA A 162 1.17 6.83 17.77
C ALA A 162 -0.18 6.29 18.28
N HIS A 163 -1.24 6.39 17.46
CA HIS A 163 -2.59 6.01 17.86
C HIS A 163 -2.76 4.50 18.01
N GLN A 164 -3.40 4.08 19.10
CA GLN A 164 -3.79 2.69 19.35
C GLN A 164 -5.32 2.59 19.32
N GLY A 165 -5.85 2.39 18.13
CA GLY A 165 -7.29 2.17 17.89
C GLY A 165 -7.66 0.69 17.82
N THR A 166 -8.89 0.43 17.39
CA THR A 166 -9.39 -0.93 17.10
C THR A 166 -9.29 -1.25 15.60
N VAL A 167 -9.37 -2.52 15.24
CA VAL A 167 -9.36 -2.96 13.84
C VAL A 167 -10.52 -2.32 13.06
N ILE A 168 -11.72 -2.28 13.64
CA ILE A 168 -12.91 -1.66 13.03
C ILE A 168 -12.75 -0.14 12.91
N ASN A 169 -12.21 0.54 13.93
CA ASN A 169 -11.98 1.99 13.84
C ASN A 169 -11.01 2.35 12.70
N HIS A 170 -10.04 1.49 12.40
CA HIS A 170 -9.12 1.70 11.28
C HIS A 170 -9.82 1.86 9.92
N PHE A 171 -11.00 1.23 9.75
CA PHE A 171 -11.81 1.43 8.55
C PHE A 171 -12.24 2.88 8.41
N TYR A 172 -12.74 3.50 9.48
CA TYR A 172 -13.17 4.91 9.50
C TYR A 172 -12.00 5.89 9.48
N GLU A 173 -10.96 5.58 10.25
CA GLU A 173 -9.77 6.41 10.41
C GLU A 173 -8.98 6.57 9.11
N LYS A 174 -8.95 5.53 8.27
CA LYS A 174 -8.16 5.49 7.04
C LYS A 174 -8.89 4.85 5.85
N LEU A 175 -9.31 3.59 5.95
CA LEU A 175 -9.62 2.80 4.75
C LEU A 175 -10.78 3.37 3.93
N PHE A 176 -11.82 3.88 4.58
CA PHE A 176 -12.97 4.53 3.95
C PHE A 176 -12.63 5.87 3.30
N LYS A 177 -11.53 6.51 3.70
CA LYS A 177 -11.06 7.77 3.10
C LYS A 177 -10.28 7.53 1.82
N LEU A 178 -9.71 6.34 1.62
CA LEU A 178 -8.80 6.07 0.51
C LEU A 178 -9.45 6.21 -0.86
N LYS A 179 -10.75 5.93 -1.02
CA LYS A 179 -11.44 6.07 -2.32
C LYS A 179 -11.43 7.50 -2.85
N ASP A 180 -11.47 8.49 -1.96
CA ASP A 180 -11.54 9.91 -2.31
C ASP A 180 -10.13 10.50 -2.53
N LEU A 181 -9.10 9.72 -2.21
CA LEU A 181 -7.69 10.07 -2.41
C LEU A 181 -7.08 9.43 -3.66
N MET A 182 -7.87 8.70 -4.46
CA MET A 182 -7.38 8.10 -5.70
C MET A 182 -7.06 9.16 -6.75
N ASN A 183 -5.95 8.99 -7.45
CA ASN A 183 -5.45 9.96 -8.41
C ASN A 183 -6.11 9.77 -9.79
N THR A 184 -6.10 8.54 -10.31
CA THR A 184 -6.54 8.20 -11.67
C THR A 184 -8.02 7.82 -11.74
N GLU A 185 -8.65 8.02 -12.89
CA GLU A 185 -10.07 7.67 -13.09
C GLU A 185 -10.28 6.16 -12.98
N THR A 186 -9.39 5.35 -13.56
CA THR A 186 -9.45 3.89 -13.40
C THR A 186 -9.35 3.47 -11.93
N ALA A 187 -8.50 4.11 -11.13
CA ALA A 187 -8.41 3.78 -9.72
C ALA A 187 -9.66 4.17 -8.93
N LYS A 188 -10.27 5.33 -9.23
CA LYS A 188 -11.54 5.75 -8.62
C LYS A 188 -12.66 4.76 -8.92
N GLU A 189 -12.78 4.27 -10.15
CA GLU A 189 -13.76 3.24 -10.54
C GLU A 189 -13.61 1.98 -9.67
N ILE A 190 -12.39 1.46 -9.55
CA ILE A 190 -12.10 0.25 -8.78
C ILE A 190 -12.32 0.50 -7.28
N ALA A 191 -11.89 1.65 -6.78
CA ALA A 191 -11.97 2.01 -5.37
C ALA A 191 -13.43 2.10 -4.90
N ASN A 192 -14.33 2.65 -5.71
CA ASN A 192 -15.75 2.73 -5.38
C ASN A 192 -16.37 1.36 -5.13
N HIS A 193 -16.08 0.37 -5.98
CA HIS A 193 -16.56 -0.99 -5.76
C HIS A 193 -15.95 -1.62 -4.50
N ARG A 194 -14.64 -1.50 -4.31
CA ARG A 194 -13.95 -2.03 -3.12
C ARG A 194 -14.42 -1.38 -1.82
N HIS A 195 -14.74 -0.09 -1.84
CA HIS A 195 -15.31 0.65 -0.72
C HIS A 195 -16.66 0.07 -0.29
N GLN A 196 -17.56 -0.17 -1.24
CA GLN A 196 -18.89 -0.75 -0.95
C GLN A 196 -18.79 -2.14 -0.28
N VAL A 197 -17.81 -2.95 -0.68
CA VAL A 197 -17.56 -4.25 -0.06
C VAL A 197 -17.18 -4.07 1.42
N MET A 198 -16.31 -3.11 1.74
CA MET A 198 -15.91 -2.83 3.12
C MET A 198 -17.06 -2.25 3.95
N GLU A 199 -17.84 -1.32 3.40
CA GLU A 199 -19.03 -0.77 4.08
C GLU A 199 -20.03 -1.88 4.43
N SER A 200 -20.28 -2.79 3.48
CA SER A 200 -21.17 -3.94 3.70
C SER A 200 -20.63 -4.86 4.79
N PHE A 201 -19.32 -5.15 4.77
CA PHE A 201 -18.68 -5.97 5.80
C PHE A 201 -18.77 -5.33 7.19
N VAL A 202 -18.41 -4.05 7.34
CA VAL A 202 -18.43 -3.37 8.65
C VAL A 202 -19.85 -3.28 9.18
N LYS A 203 -20.83 -3.00 8.31
CA LYS A 203 -22.24 -3.00 8.68
C LYS A 203 -22.70 -4.35 9.21
N GLU A 204 -22.38 -5.44 8.50
CA GLU A 204 -22.74 -6.80 8.93
C GLU A 204 -22.04 -7.15 10.25
N PHE A 205 -20.73 -6.89 10.34
CA PHE A 205 -19.92 -7.11 11.55
C PHE A 205 -20.55 -6.46 12.78
N LEU A 206 -20.94 -5.17 12.68
CA LEU A 206 -21.57 -4.46 13.78
C LEU A 206 -22.96 -5.02 14.11
N SER A 207 -23.72 -5.45 13.11
CA SER A 207 -25.03 -6.07 13.33
C SER A 207 -24.92 -7.42 14.07
N GLU A 208 -23.90 -8.21 13.77
CA GLU A 208 -23.58 -9.45 14.47
C GLU A 208 -23.07 -9.16 15.89
N TRP A 209 -22.24 -8.12 16.05
CA TRP A 209 -21.67 -7.73 17.34
C TRP A 209 -22.74 -7.31 18.35
N PHE A 210 -23.70 -6.52 17.91
CA PHE A 210 -24.81 -6.02 18.72
C PHE A 210 -26.05 -6.92 18.69
N PHE A 211 -25.93 -8.16 18.19
CA PHE A 211 -27.06 -9.06 18.11
C PHE A 211 -27.57 -9.41 19.52
N VAL A 212 -28.84 -9.09 19.79
CA VAL A 212 -29.56 -9.41 21.04
C VAL A 212 -30.76 -10.29 20.73
#